data_AF-A0A257XGC5-F1
#
_entry.id   AF-A0A257XGC5-F1
#
_cell.length_a   1.000
_cell.length_b   1.000
_cell.length_c   1.000
_cell.angle_alpha   90.00
_cell.angle_beta   90.00
_cell.angle_gamma   90.00
#
_symmetry.space_group_name_H-M   'P 1'
#
loop_
_entity.id
_entity.type
_entity.pdbx_description
1 polymer ?
#
loop_
_entity_poly.entity_id
_entity_poly.type
_entity_poly.pdbx_seq_one_letter_code
_entity_poly.pdbx_strand_id
1 'polypeptide(L)'
;LDWFPLRGLTSDNWAQLSWPERILDYGWHLVLPLTSMVLGAFATMTLLTKNSFLEEIRKQYVTTARMKGLSERSVLYRHVFRNAMLIVIAGFPGAFISAFFTGSLLIETIFSLDGLGLLGFESVLNRDYPVVFGTLYIFSLAGLVVGLLSDLTYMLVDPRIDFETRDV
;
A
#
# COMPACT_ATOMS: atom_id res chain seq x y z
N LEU A 1 -29.38 -7.84 -9.70
CA LEU A 1 -28.61 -8.49 -8.62
C LEU A 1 -27.65 -7.41 -8.14
N ASP A 2 -28.15 -6.51 -7.31
CA ASP A 2 -27.44 -5.26 -7.00
C ASP A 2 -26.92 -5.39 -5.57
N TRP A 3 -26.00 -6.34 -5.38
CA TRP A 3 -25.43 -6.63 -4.07
C TRP A 3 -24.56 -5.49 -3.55
N PHE A 4 -23.96 -4.69 -4.45
CA PHE A 4 -23.12 -3.57 -4.09
C PHE A 4 -23.45 -2.32 -4.92
N PRO A 5 -23.34 -1.12 -4.31
CA PRO A 5 -23.54 0.14 -5.00
C PRO A 5 -22.41 0.36 -6.00
N LEU A 6 -22.78 0.70 -7.23
CA LEU A 6 -21.84 0.89 -8.33
C LEU A 6 -21.19 2.28 -8.32
N ARG A 7 -21.78 3.25 -7.60
CA ARG A 7 -21.39 4.66 -7.61
C ARG A 7 -21.63 5.35 -6.27
N GLY A 8 -20.81 6.35 -5.99
CA GLY A 8 -20.95 7.22 -4.81
C GLY A 8 -20.45 6.58 -3.51
N LEU A 9 -20.29 7.42 -2.48
CA LEU A 9 -19.78 7.02 -1.16
C LEU A 9 -20.88 6.78 -0.11
N THR A 10 -22.12 7.17 -0.40
CA THR A 10 -23.23 7.16 0.57
C THR A 10 -24.55 6.89 -0.14
N SER A 11 -25.45 6.20 0.56
CA SER A 11 -26.84 6.03 0.13
C SER A 11 -27.64 7.34 0.18
N ASP A 12 -28.70 7.46 -0.62
CA ASP A 12 -29.58 8.64 -0.65
C ASP A 12 -30.22 8.96 0.72
N ASN A 13 -30.31 7.96 1.62
CA ASN A 13 -30.89 8.11 2.96
C ASN A 13 -29.86 8.45 4.07
N TRP A 14 -28.61 8.74 3.70
CA TRP A 14 -27.50 8.96 4.64
C TRP A 14 -27.80 9.96 5.75
N ALA A 15 -28.47 11.06 5.42
CA ALA A 15 -28.80 12.13 6.37
C ALA A 15 -29.73 11.66 7.50
N GLN A 16 -30.51 10.60 7.29
CA GLN A 16 -31.50 10.10 8.26
C GLN A 16 -30.98 8.90 9.06
N LEU A 17 -29.85 8.30 8.67
CA LEU A 17 -29.27 7.14 9.33
C LEU A 17 -28.62 7.49 10.67
N SER A 18 -28.68 6.56 11.61
CA SER A 18 -27.96 6.66 12.88
C SER A 18 -26.44 6.53 12.67
N TRP A 19 -25.63 7.02 13.61
CA TRP A 19 -24.17 7.02 13.48
C TRP A 19 -23.54 5.64 13.17
N PRO A 20 -24.00 4.52 13.78
CA PRO A 20 -23.50 3.18 13.42
C PRO A 20 -23.89 2.74 12.01
N GLU A 21 -25.12 3.04 11.58
CA GLU A 21 -25.62 2.68 10.26
C GLU A 21 -24.89 3.46 9.15
N ARG A 22 -24.51 4.71 9.43
CA ARG A 22 -23.63 5.49 8.56
C ARG A 22 -22.29 4.79 8.36
N ILE A 23 -21.62 4.34 9.41
CA ILE A 23 -20.33 3.64 9.27
C ILE A 23 -20.47 2.40 8.39
N LEU A 24 -21.56 1.63 8.59
CA LEU A 24 -21.80 0.42 7.81
C LEU A 24 -22.10 0.73 6.34
N ASP A 25 -22.93 1.73 6.06
CA ASP A 25 -23.26 2.15 4.71
C ASP A 25 -22.01 2.67 3.96
N TYR A 26 -21.16 3.45 4.61
CA TYR A 26 -19.89 3.89 4.03
C TYR A 26 -18.94 2.72 3.76
N GLY A 27 -18.82 1.79 4.72
CA GLY A 27 -18.05 0.57 4.55
C GLY A 27 -18.54 -0.26 3.36
N TRP A 28 -19.86 -0.35 3.17
CA TRP A 28 -20.49 -1.07 2.07
C TRP A 28 -20.17 -0.47 0.70
N HIS A 29 -20.16 0.86 0.60
CA HIS A 29 -19.79 1.57 -0.63
C HIS A 29 -18.30 1.47 -0.95
N LEU A 30 -17.43 1.33 0.07
CA LEU A 30 -15.99 1.18 -0.12
C LEU A 30 -15.54 -0.23 -0.52
N VAL A 31 -16.38 -1.26 -0.36
CA VAL A 31 -15.97 -2.65 -0.66
C VAL A 31 -15.49 -2.79 -2.11
N LEU A 32 -16.25 -2.31 -3.09
CA LEU A 32 -15.89 -2.48 -4.51
C LEU A 32 -14.65 -1.68 -4.92
N PRO A 33 -14.52 -0.37 -4.60
CA PRO A 33 -13.29 0.38 -4.86
C PRO A 33 -12.06 -0.25 -4.21
N LEU A 34 -12.14 -0.63 -2.93
CA LEU A 34 -11.01 -1.17 -2.19
C LEU A 34 -10.61 -2.55 -2.71
N THR A 35 -11.57 -3.44 -2.96
CA THR A 35 -11.26 -4.78 -3.50
C THR A 35 -10.63 -4.69 -4.88
N SER A 36 -11.12 -3.79 -5.74
CA SER A 36 -10.53 -3.55 -7.07
C SER A 36 -9.08 -3.05 -6.96
N MET A 37 -8.82 -2.11 -6.04
CA MET A 37 -7.47 -1.59 -5.78
C MET A 37 -6.53 -2.66 -5.21
N VAL A 38 -7.01 -3.48 -4.25
CA VAL A 38 -6.25 -4.58 -3.67
C VAL A 38 -5.91 -5.62 -4.73
N LEU A 39 -6.86 -6.02 -5.57
CA LEU A 39 -6.64 -7.00 -6.63
C LEU A 39 -5.57 -6.54 -7.63
N GLY A 40 -5.54 -5.25 -7.96
CA GLY A 40 -4.51 -4.67 -8.84
C GLY A 40 -3.08 -4.84 -8.30
N ALA A 41 -2.88 -4.65 -7.00
CA ALA A 41 -1.58 -4.80 -6.36
C ALA A 41 -1.27 -6.24 -5.89
N PHE A 42 -2.29 -7.08 -5.75
CA PHE A 42 -2.19 -8.40 -5.14
C PHE A 42 -1.23 -9.33 -5.88
N ALA A 43 -1.34 -9.39 -7.21
CA ALA A 43 -0.50 -10.26 -8.02
C ALA A 43 0.99 -9.90 -7.88
N THR A 44 1.32 -8.62 -8.00
CA THR A 44 2.68 -8.11 -7.87
C THR A 44 3.23 -8.33 -6.46
N MET A 45 2.46 -8.01 -5.42
CA MET A 45 2.87 -8.20 -4.03
C MET A 45 3.12 -9.68 -3.71
N THR A 46 2.25 -10.57 -4.20
CA THR A 46 2.39 -12.02 -3.99
C THR A 46 3.65 -12.57 -4.67
N LEU A 47 3.90 -12.17 -5.92
CA LEU A 47 5.10 -12.59 -6.65
C LEU A 47 6.38 -12.05 -6.00
N LEU A 48 6.38 -10.77 -5.62
CA LEU A 48 7.51 -10.16 -4.92
C LEU A 48 7.81 -10.90 -3.63
N THR A 49 6.81 -11.10 -2.77
CA THR A 49 6.95 -11.82 -1.50
C THR A 49 7.47 -13.24 -1.73
N LYS A 50 6.89 -13.98 -2.68
CA LYS A 50 7.33 -15.35 -3.00
C LYS A 50 8.80 -15.37 -3.44
N ASN A 51 9.19 -14.45 -4.30
CA ASN A 51 10.56 -14.39 -4.82
C ASN A 51 11.56 -14.01 -3.72
N SER A 52 11.25 -13.01 -2.89
CA SER A 52 12.09 -12.62 -1.76
C SER A 52 12.32 -13.78 -0.79
N PHE A 53 11.28 -14.57 -0.47
CA PHE A 53 11.46 -15.76 0.38
C PHE A 53 12.29 -16.85 -0.29
N LEU A 54 12.10 -17.09 -1.60
CA LEU A 54 12.86 -18.11 -2.33
C LEU A 54 14.35 -17.78 -2.44
N GLU A 55 14.70 -16.51 -2.61
CA GLU A 55 16.09 -16.04 -2.59
C GLU A 55 16.71 -16.22 -1.22
N GLU A 56 15.96 -15.86 -0.18
CA GLU A 56 16.44 -15.87 1.19
C GLU A 56 16.71 -17.28 1.73
N ILE A 57 15.88 -18.26 1.36
CA ILE A 57 16.05 -19.68 1.71
C ILE A 57 17.33 -20.29 1.11
N ARG A 58 17.82 -19.78 -0.03
CA ARG A 58 19.02 -20.32 -0.71
C ARG A 58 20.33 -19.79 -0.13
N LYS A 59 20.29 -18.85 0.81
CA LYS A 59 21.50 -18.24 1.38
C LYS A 59 22.20 -19.18 2.37
N GLN A 60 23.52 -19.07 2.44
CA GLN A 60 24.37 -19.96 3.25
C GLN A 60 24.02 -19.96 4.75
N TYR A 61 23.57 -18.83 5.30
CA TYR A 61 23.20 -18.76 6.72
C TYR A 61 22.00 -19.65 7.06
N VAL A 62 21.09 -19.90 6.12
CA VAL A 62 19.94 -20.81 6.28
C VAL A 62 20.44 -22.25 6.36
N THR A 63 21.37 -22.62 5.47
CA THR A 63 22.01 -23.95 5.50
C THR A 63 22.77 -24.16 6.80
N THR A 64 23.51 -23.15 7.29
CA THR A 64 24.18 -23.22 8.59
C THR A 64 23.19 -23.34 9.75
N ALA A 65 22.06 -22.63 9.72
CA ALA A 65 21.02 -22.74 10.73
C ALA A 65 20.40 -24.14 10.78
N ARG A 66 20.18 -24.76 9.60
CA ARG A 66 19.73 -26.17 9.50
C ARG A 66 20.79 -27.13 10.03
N MET A 67 22.07 -26.94 9.70
CA MET A 67 23.16 -27.76 10.21
C MET A 67 23.31 -27.68 11.75
N LYS A 68 22.90 -26.57 12.37
CA LYS A 68 22.84 -26.41 13.83
C LYS A 68 21.65 -27.15 14.49
N GLY A 69 20.82 -27.85 13.72
CA GLY A 69 19.67 -28.62 14.23
C GLY A 69 18.42 -27.79 14.52
N LEU A 70 18.33 -26.55 14.03
CA LEU A 70 17.12 -25.74 14.16
C LEU A 70 15.97 -26.33 13.33
N SER A 71 14.76 -26.30 13.88
CA SER A 71 13.56 -26.72 13.15
C SER A 71 13.26 -25.78 11.97
N GLU A 72 12.72 -26.32 10.87
CA GLU A 72 12.31 -25.55 9.67
C GLU A 72 11.44 -24.34 10.03
N ARG A 73 10.51 -24.48 11.00
CA ARG A 73 9.68 -23.37 11.48
C ARG A 73 10.50 -22.27 12.16
N SER A 74 11.48 -22.63 12.98
CA SER A 74 12.35 -21.64 13.63
C SER A 74 13.22 -20.90 12.61
N VAL A 75 13.74 -21.61 11.62
CA VAL A 75 14.55 -20.99 10.54
C VAL A 75 13.69 -20.06 9.70
N LEU A 76 12.47 -20.48 9.32
CA LEU A 76 11.55 -19.67 8.53
C LEU A 76 11.15 -18.38 9.26
N TYR A 77 10.57 -18.47 10.46
CA TYR A 77 10.03 -17.30 11.15
C TYR A 77 11.09 -16.39 11.78
N ARG A 78 12.23 -16.95 12.23
CA ARG A 78 13.24 -16.18 12.96
C ARG A 78 14.36 -15.65 12.08
N HIS A 79 14.69 -16.32 10.98
CA HIS A 79 15.82 -15.97 10.14
C HIS A 79 15.37 -15.51 8.75
N VAL A 80 14.58 -16.33 8.05
CA VAL A 80 14.17 -16.02 6.67
C VAL A 80 13.14 -14.89 6.62
N PHE A 81 12.10 -14.94 7.45
CA PHE A 81 10.97 -14.00 7.39
C PHE A 81 11.41 -12.55 7.56
N ARG A 82 12.22 -12.25 8.59
CA ARG A 82 12.68 -10.88 8.86
C ARG A 82 13.48 -10.32 7.69
N ASN A 83 14.40 -11.13 7.13
CA ASN A 83 15.24 -10.68 6.02
C ASN A 83 14.48 -10.58 4.69
N ALA A 84 13.60 -11.53 4.39
CA ALA A 84 12.80 -11.51 3.17
C ALA A 84 11.79 -10.36 3.15
N MET A 85 11.23 -10.00 4.32
CA MET A 85 10.28 -8.89 4.45
C MET A 85 10.93 -7.52 4.23
N LEU A 86 12.24 -7.37 4.44
CA LEU A 86 12.93 -6.09 4.17
C LEU A 86 12.79 -5.68 2.70
N ILE A 87 12.89 -6.62 1.77
CA ILE A 87 12.71 -6.36 0.33
C ILE A 87 11.26 -5.94 0.02
N VAL A 88 10.29 -6.57 0.67
CA VAL A 88 8.87 -6.26 0.48
C VAL A 88 8.53 -4.86 1.04
N ILE A 89 9.05 -4.54 2.23
CA ILE A 89 8.89 -3.21 2.85
C ILE A 89 9.58 -2.14 2.01
N ALA A 90 10.74 -2.45 1.41
CA ALA A 90 11.43 -1.55 0.49
C ALA A 90 10.62 -1.16 -0.74
N GLY A 91 9.88 -2.12 -1.29
CA GLY A 91 9.03 -1.88 -2.43
C GLY A 91 7.78 -1.06 -2.09
N PHE A 92 7.42 -0.92 -0.81
CA PHE A 92 6.14 -0.37 -0.40
C PHE A 92 5.94 1.10 -0.81
N PRO A 93 6.88 2.04 -0.58
CA PRO A 93 6.67 3.44 -0.97
C PRO A 93 6.44 3.61 -2.48
N GLY A 94 7.23 2.92 -3.31
CA GLY A 94 7.08 2.99 -4.77
C GLY A 94 5.77 2.34 -5.25
N ALA A 95 5.43 1.17 -4.68
CA ALA A 95 4.16 0.51 -4.95
C ALA A 95 2.96 1.36 -4.52
N PHE A 96 3.06 2.05 -3.38
CA PHE A 96 2.03 2.94 -2.87
C PHE A 96 1.83 4.14 -3.81
N ILE A 97 2.92 4.84 -4.18
CA ILE A 97 2.85 5.99 -5.09
C ILE A 97 2.25 5.57 -6.43
N SER A 98 2.72 4.46 -7.02
CA SER A 98 2.20 3.98 -8.31
C SER A 98 0.73 3.58 -8.24
N ALA A 99 0.30 2.89 -7.17
CA ALA A 99 -1.10 2.54 -6.95
C ALA A 99 -1.97 3.79 -6.72
N PHE A 100 -1.45 4.79 -6.01
CA PHE A 100 -2.17 6.01 -5.70
C PHE A 100 -2.33 6.91 -6.94
N PHE A 101 -1.30 7.07 -7.76
CA PHE A 101 -1.41 7.90 -8.98
C PHE A 101 -2.19 7.22 -10.09
N THR A 102 -1.89 5.95 -10.39
CA THR A 102 -2.49 5.24 -11.53
C THR A 102 -3.82 4.59 -11.15
N GLY A 103 -3.88 3.99 -9.97
CA GLY A 103 -5.06 3.27 -9.49
C GLY A 103 -6.16 4.20 -9.01
N SER A 104 -5.84 5.29 -8.31
CA SER A 104 -6.87 6.18 -7.75
C SER A 104 -7.69 6.84 -8.86
N LEU A 105 -7.08 7.32 -9.94
CA LEU A 105 -7.83 7.91 -11.06
C LEU A 105 -8.79 6.92 -11.74
N LEU A 106 -8.34 5.70 -12.01
CA LEU A 106 -9.20 4.68 -12.64
C LEU A 106 -10.35 4.26 -11.72
N ILE A 107 -10.06 4.08 -10.43
CA ILE A 107 -11.08 3.74 -9.43
C ILE A 107 -12.08 4.90 -9.24
N GLU A 108 -11.59 6.13 -9.13
CA GLU A 108 -12.43 7.33 -8.99
C GLU A 108 -13.35 7.54 -10.19
N THR A 109 -12.84 7.35 -11.42
CA THR A 109 -13.66 7.47 -12.64
C THR A 109 -14.70 6.36 -12.76
N ILE A 110 -14.33 5.10 -12.50
CA ILE A 110 -15.25 3.95 -12.62
C ILE A 110 -16.37 4.02 -11.58
N PHE A 111 -16.01 4.32 -10.32
CA PHE A 111 -16.96 4.38 -9.20
C PHE A 111 -17.58 5.78 -8.99
N SER A 112 -17.25 6.75 -9.87
CA SER A 112 -17.75 8.13 -9.81
C SER A 112 -17.54 8.75 -8.41
N LEU A 113 -16.29 8.71 -7.95
CA LEU A 113 -15.85 9.25 -6.68
C LEU A 113 -15.08 10.55 -6.93
N ASP A 114 -15.37 11.56 -6.11
CA ASP A 114 -14.66 12.84 -6.13
C ASP A 114 -13.37 12.71 -5.32
N GLY A 115 -12.27 12.34 -5.98
CA GLY A 115 -10.96 12.21 -5.35
C GLY A 115 -9.92 13.17 -5.92
N LEU A 116 -8.75 13.18 -5.25
CA LEU A 116 -7.64 14.05 -5.65
C LEU A 116 -7.02 13.63 -6.98
N GLY A 117 -7.09 12.35 -7.35
CA GLY A 117 -6.54 11.85 -8.61
C GLY A 117 -7.31 12.40 -9.81
N LEU A 118 -8.63 12.30 -9.77
CA LEU A 118 -9.56 12.87 -10.75
C LEU A 118 -9.44 14.39 -10.79
N LEU A 119 -9.46 15.04 -9.62
CA LEU A 119 -9.32 16.50 -9.53
C LEU A 119 -8.02 17.01 -10.17
N GLY A 120 -6.90 16.35 -9.89
CA GLY A 120 -5.61 16.69 -10.50
C GLY A 120 -5.63 16.55 -12.02
N PHE A 121 -6.21 15.46 -12.53
CA PHE A 121 -6.33 15.21 -13.96
C PHE A 121 -7.22 16.22 -14.68
N GLU A 122 -8.41 16.50 -14.14
CA GLU A 122 -9.32 17.50 -14.70
C GLU A 122 -8.72 18.90 -14.69
N SER A 123 -7.97 19.24 -13.63
CA SER A 123 -7.30 20.53 -13.52
C SER A 123 -6.22 20.72 -14.59
N VAL A 124 -5.50 19.66 -14.96
CA VAL A 124 -4.55 19.70 -16.08
C VAL A 124 -5.26 19.95 -17.41
N LEU A 125 -6.39 19.27 -17.66
CA LEU A 125 -7.18 19.46 -18.88
C LEU A 125 -7.79 20.86 -18.98
N ASN A 126 -8.31 21.38 -17.87
CA ASN A 126 -8.91 22.70 -17.76
C ASN A 126 -7.88 23.83 -17.63
N ARG A 127 -6.57 23.49 -17.58
CA ARG A 127 -5.46 24.43 -17.39
C ARG A 127 -5.59 25.27 -16.11
N ASP A 128 -6.17 24.68 -15.06
CA ASP A 128 -6.26 25.28 -13.74
C ASP A 128 -4.93 25.07 -12.99
N TYR A 129 -3.92 25.88 -13.36
CA TYR A 129 -2.58 25.77 -12.80
C TYR A 129 -2.54 25.86 -11.26
N PRO A 130 -3.31 26.75 -10.59
CA PRO A 130 -3.38 26.74 -9.13
C PRO A 130 -3.76 25.38 -8.53
N VAL A 131 -4.80 24.74 -9.05
CA VAL A 131 -5.25 23.43 -8.54
C VAL A 131 -4.26 22.32 -8.90
N VAL A 132 -3.65 22.38 -10.08
CA VAL A 132 -2.56 21.45 -10.47
C VAL A 132 -1.39 21.54 -9.48
N PHE A 133 -0.91 22.74 -9.17
CA PHE A 133 0.19 22.88 -8.21
C PHE A 133 -0.22 22.48 -6.79
N GLY A 134 -1.45 22.77 -6.38
CA GLY A 134 -1.99 22.35 -5.08
C GLY A 134 -2.05 20.82 -4.94
N THR A 135 -2.57 20.13 -5.96
CA THR A 135 -2.65 18.65 -5.97
C THR A 135 -1.27 18.02 -6.01
N LEU A 136 -0.34 18.54 -6.83
CA LEU A 136 1.06 18.09 -6.86
C LEU A 136 1.76 18.27 -5.52
N TYR A 137 1.54 19.39 -4.83
CA TYR A 137 2.10 19.64 -3.50
C TYR A 137 1.59 18.61 -2.49
N ILE A 138 0.27 18.37 -2.45
CA ILE A 138 -0.34 17.40 -1.54
C ILE A 138 0.20 16.00 -1.80
N PHE A 139 0.30 15.57 -3.06
CA PHE A 139 0.86 14.26 -3.40
C PHE A 139 2.33 14.13 -3.02
N SER A 140 3.13 15.18 -3.25
CA SER A 140 4.54 15.19 -2.86
C SER A 140 4.70 15.07 -1.35
N LEU A 141 3.89 15.81 -0.59
CA LEU A 141 3.88 15.75 0.88
C LEU A 141 3.44 14.37 1.38
N ALA A 142 2.38 13.80 0.82
CA ALA A 142 1.90 12.46 1.17
C ALA A 142 2.96 11.39 0.85
N GLY A 143 3.62 11.49 -0.31
CA GLY A 143 4.72 10.60 -0.69
C GLY A 143 5.89 10.68 0.29
N LEU A 144 6.25 11.87 0.75
CA LEU A 144 7.28 12.06 1.76
C LEU A 144 6.89 11.43 3.09
N VAL A 145 5.64 11.61 3.54
CA VAL A 145 5.12 10.99 4.78
C VAL A 145 5.16 9.46 4.66
N VAL A 146 4.72 8.90 3.54
CA VAL A 146 4.76 7.44 3.32
C VAL A 146 6.19 6.91 3.27
N GLY A 147 7.11 7.65 2.64
CA GLY A 147 8.54 7.33 2.66
C GLY A 147 9.08 7.28 4.10
N LEU A 148 8.80 8.32 4.88
CA LEU A 148 9.21 8.38 6.29
C LEU A 148 8.61 7.24 7.12
N LEU A 149 7.34 6.90 6.92
CA LEU A 149 6.71 5.75 7.59
C LEU A 149 7.36 4.43 7.20
N SER A 150 7.78 4.29 5.95
CA SER A 150 8.54 3.12 5.49
C SER A 150 9.90 3.05 6.19
N ASP A 151 10.65 4.15 6.24
CA ASP A 151 11.94 4.25 6.93
C ASP A 151 11.82 3.88 8.43
N LEU A 152 10.76 4.36 9.10
CA LEU A 152 10.47 3.96 10.47
C LEU A 152 10.12 2.47 10.60
N THR A 153 9.33 1.93 9.66
CA THR A 153 8.98 0.51 9.63
C THR A 153 10.21 -0.37 9.45
N TYR A 154 11.18 0.08 8.64
CA TYR A 154 12.47 -0.60 8.52
C TYR A 154 13.21 -0.70 9.84
N MET A 155 13.33 0.41 10.56
CA MET A 155 14.00 0.44 11.87
C MET A 155 13.32 -0.52 12.88
N LEU A 156 11.99 -0.61 12.86
CA LEU A 156 11.24 -1.52 13.74
C LEU A 156 11.46 -3.00 13.38
N VAL A 157 11.56 -3.32 12.08
CA VAL A 157 11.71 -4.70 11.60
C VAL A 157 13.14 -5.20 11.73
N ASP A 158 14.13 -4.34 11.46
CA ASP A 158 15.54 -4.63 11.70
C ASP A 158 16.24 -3.48 12.46
N PRO A 159 16.32 -3.56 13.80
CA PRO A 159 16.99 -2.56 14.63
C PRO A 159 18.53 -2.57 14.50
N ARG A 160 19.10 -3.36 13.58
CA ARG A 160 20.53 -3.35 13.24
C ARG A 160 20.88 -2.35 12.14
N ILE A 161 19.87 -1.78 11.47
CA ILE A 161 20.06 -0.68 10.52
C ILE A 161 20.33 0.58 11.35
N ASP A 162 21.56 0.71 11.79
CA ASP A 162 22.07 1.89 12.47
C ASP A 162 22.64 2.84 11.41
N PHE A 163 22.10 4.05 11.31
CA PHE A 163 22.58 5.07 10.35
C PHE A 163 23.92 5.69 10.80
N GLU A 164 24.47 5.27 11.95
CA GLU A 164 25.71 5.79 12.50
C GLU A 164 26.97 5.28 11.80
N THR A 165 26.99 4.07 11.26
CA THR A 165 28.16 3.52 10.55
C THR A 165 28.08 3.76 9.05
N ARG A 166 28.21 5.03 8.67
CA ARG A 166 28.70 5.39 7.33
C ARG A 166 30.21 5.21 7.35
N ASP A 167 30.68 4.00 7.03
CA ASP A 167 32.09 3.80 6.69
C ASP A 167 32.38 4.57 5.40
N VAL A 168 33.13 5.66 5.56
CA VAL A 168 33.76 6.45 4.50
C VAL A 168 35.03 5.75 4.01
#